data_AF-A0A6G2PSB9-F1
#
_entry.id   AF-A0A6G2PSB9-F1
#
_cell.length_a   1.000
_cell.length_b   1.000
_cell.length_c   1.000
_cell.angle_alpha   90.00
_cell.angle_beta   90.00
_cell.angle_gamma   90.00
#
_symmetry.space_group_name_H-M   'P 1'
#
loop_
_entity.id
_entity.type
_entity.pdbx_description
1 polymer ?
#
loop_
_entity_poly.entity_id
_entity_poly.type
_entity_poly.pdbx_seq_one_letter_code
_entity_poly.pdbx_strand_id
1 'polypeptide(L)'
;YERERGGSGVLGDLASHGADLARFLLGDISALTADTAVFVPERARPTGATAGHTRTGGGERGPVENEDYVSCLLRFASGARGVLEACRVSVGEQNSYGFEVHGTSGAVFWDFRRMNELAVSRGTSFQDQPVSTVYVGPGDGEFAAFQPGAGNAMGYDDLKVIEAHRFLRSIAEGTPYGATLADAVRGAVVLDAMAESAVSGKWIDL
;
A
#
# COMPACT_ATOMS: atom_id res chain seq x y z
N TYR A 1 0.12 19.76 0.56
CA TYR A 1 -1.35 19.81 0.65
C TYR A 1 -1.94 20.74 -0.40
N GLU A 2 -1.14 21.55 -1.10
CA GLU A 2 -1.57 22.27 -2.32
C GLU A 2 -1.66 21.28 -3.48
N ARG A 3 -2.82 21.20 -4.13
CA ARG A 3 -3.11 20.18 -5.16
C ARG A 3 -2.26 20.38 -6.41
N GLU A 4 -1.98 21.63 -6.78
CA GLU A 4 -1.15 21.98 -7.94
C GLU A 4 0.27 21.40 -7.85
N ARG A 5 0.83 21.26 -6.64
CA ARG A 5 2.20 20.78 -6.42
C ARG A 5 2.26 19.30 -6.06
N GLY A 6 1.35 18.86 -5.19
CA GLY A 6 1.35 17.51 -4.62
C GLY A 6 0.40 16.53 -5.29
N GLY A 7 -0.48 17.00 -6.18
CA GLY A 7 -1.58 16.20 -6.70
C GLY A 7 -2.55 15.78 -5.60
N SER A 8 -2.97 14.52 -5.64
CA SER A 8 -3.81 13.91 -4.62
C SER A 8 -3.14 13.86 -3.24
N GLY A 9 -3.95 13.68 -2.21
CA GLY A 9 -3.53 13.51 -0.84
C GLY A 9 -3.14 12.07 -0.57
N VAL A 10 -3.89 11.39 0.31
CA VAL A 10 -3.59 10.02 0.71
C VAL A 10 -3.74 9.03 -0.46
N LEU A 11 -4.50 9.37 -1.52
CA LEU A 11 -4.65 8.49 -2.69
C LEU A 11 -3.29 8.20 -3.35
N GLY A 12 -2.59 9.24 -3.81
CA GLY A 12 -1.31 9.11 -4.51
C GLY A 12 -0.15 8.61 -3.63
N ASP A 13 -0.23 8.85 -2.33
CA ASP A 13 0.86 8.58 -1.40
C ASP A 13 0.77 7.21 -0.75
N LEU A 14 -0.38 6.85 -0.17
CA LEU A 14 -0.53 5.59 0.57
C LEU A 14 -1.44 4.59 -0.15
N ALA A 15 -2.55 5.06 -0.73
CA ALA A 15 -3.48 4.17 -1.43
C ALA A 15 -2.86 3.58 -2.71
N SER A 16 -1.88 4.27 -3.31
CA SER A 16 -1.08 3.78 -4.44
C SER A 16 -0.35 2.49 -4.09
N HIS A 17 0.32 2.43 -2.93
CA HIS A 17 0.94 1.22 -2.42
C HIS A 17 -0.09 0.12 -2.13
N GLY A 18 -1.24 0.47 -1.53
CA GLY A 18 -2.32 -0.48 -1.28
C GLY A 18 -2.92 -1.07 -2.56
N ALA A 19 -3.09 -0.25 -3.60
CA ALA A 19 -3.63 -0.68 -4.90
C ALA A 19 -2.64 -1.60 -5.63
N ASP A 20 -1.35 -1.27 -5.61
CA ASP A 20 -0.30 -2.14 -6.15
C ASP A 20 -0.26 -3.49 -5.43
N LEU A 21 -0.28 -3.48 -4.10
CA LEU A 21 -0.28 -4.71 -3.28
C LEU A 21 -1.52 -5.57 -3.55
N ALA A 22 -2.70 -4.96 -3.62
CA ALA A 22 -3.93 -5.65 -3.94
C ALA A 22 -3.85 -6.32 -5.32
N ARG A 23 -3.30 -5.62 -6.32
CA ARG A 23 -3.11 -6.17 -7.67
C ARG A 23 -2.07 -7.28 -7.69
N PHE A 24 -0.96 -7.13 -6.97
CA PHE A 24 0.08 -8.14 -6.84
C PHE A 24 -0.47 -9.44 -6.24
N LEU A 25 -1.34 -9.35 -5.22
CA LEU A 25 -1.89 -10.50 -4.50
C LEU A 25 -3.09 -11.14 -5.19
N LEU A 26 -4.01 -10.34 -5.73
CA LEU A 26 -5.35 -10.80 -6.14
C LEU A 26 -5.62 -10.61 -7.65
N GLY A 27 -4.69 -10.00 -8.38
CA GLY A 27 -4.83 -9.71 -9.81
C GLY A 27 -5.59 -8.41 -10.08
N ASP A 28 -6.07 -8.26 -11.31
CA ASP A 28 -6.65 -6.98 -11.74
C ASP A 28 -7.97 -6.65 -11.03
N ILE A 29 -8.09 -5.37 -10.67
CA ILE A 29 -9.32 -4.78 -10.16
C ILE A 29 -10.18 -4.43 -11.38
N SER A 30 -11.45 -4.86 -11.40
CA SER A 30 -12.38 -4.65 -12.50
C SER A 30 -13.37 -3.52 -12.27
N ALA A 31 -13.66 -3.19 -11.00
CA ALA A 31 -14.48 -2.05 -10.66
C ALA A 31 -14.29 -1.65 -9.20
N LEU A 32 -14.54 -0.38 -8.88
CA LEU A 32 -14.41 0.14 -7.53
C LEU A 32 -15.44 1.22 -7.19
N THR A 33 -15.65 1.48 -5.90
CA THR A 33 -16.31 2.70 -5.43
C THR A 33 -15.60 3.24 -4.19
N ALA A 34 -15.37 4.55 -4.13
CA ALA A 34 -14.58 5.18 -3.10
C ALA A 34 -15.29 6.36 -2.44
N ASP A 35 -14.93 6.61 -1.19
CA ASP A 35 -15.26 7.81 -0.43
C ASP A 35 -13.97 8.44 0.12
N THR A 36 -13.93 9.77 0.20
CA THR A 36 -12.73 10.52 0.64
C THR A 36 -13.09 11.60 1.65
N ALA A 37 -12.15 11.93 2.52
CA ALA A 37 -12.35 13.01 3.49
C ALA A 37 -11.09 13.87 3.70
N VAL A 38 -11.33 15.15 4.00
CA VAL A 38 -10.34 16.09 4.55
C VAL A 38 -10.73 16.33 6.00
N PHE A 39 -10.03 15.70 6.94
CA PHE A 39 -10.32 15.83 8.37
C PHE A 39 -9.59 17.03 8.99
N VAL A 40 -8.46 17.44 8.40
CA VAL A 40 -7.68 18.60 8.82
C VAL A 40 -7.73 19.66 7.71
N PRO A 41 -8.75 20.54 7.70
CA PRO A 41 -9.01 21.43 6.57
C PRO A 41 -8.01 22.59 6.45
N GLU A 42 -7.19 22.84 7.47
CA GLU A 42 -6.23 23.94 7.49
C GLU A 42 -4.91 23.56 8.17
N ARG A 43 -3.79 23.84 7.50
CA ARG A 43 -2.43 23.60 8.01
C ARG A 43 -1.56 24.84 7.84
N ALA A 44 -0.55 25.01 8.70
CA ALA A 44 0.43 26.07 8.54
C ALA A 44 1.23 25.85 7.23
N ARG A 45 1.38 26.90 6.43
CA ARG A 45 2.26 26.87 5.25
C ARG A 45 3.72 26.77 5.72
N PRO A 46 4.56 25.92 5.11
CA PRO A 46 5.99 25.94 5.39
C PRO A 46 6.58 27.32 5.04
N THR A 47 7.42 27.86 5.92
CA THR A 47 8.15 29.13 5.70
C THR A 47 9.44 28.93 4.89
N GLY A 48 9.76 27.69 4.52
CA GLY A 48 10.93 27.29 3.74
C GLY A 48 10.80 25.88 3.19
N ALA A 49 11.83 25.40 2.50
CA ALA A 49 11.87 24.03 1.97
C ALA A 49 11.85 23.01 3.12
N THR A 50 10.96 22.02 3.02
CA THR A 50 10.86 20.90 3.96
C THR A 50 11.42 19.64 3.31
N ALA A 51 12.22 18.87 4.05
CA ALA A 51 12.62 17.52 3.69
C ALA A 51 12.18 16.54 4.79
N GLY A 52 11.60 15.41 4.38
CA GLY A 52 11.07 14.39 5.29
C GLY A 52 9.93 14.87 6.20
N HIS A 53 9.84 14.30 7.40
CA HIS A 53 8.77 14.57 8.40
C HIS A 53 9.10 15.74 9.35
N THR A 54 9.93 16.69 8.92
CA THR A 54 10.34 17.81 9.77
C THR A 54 9.21 18.83 9.94
N ARG A 55 8.97 19.27 11.18
CA ARG A 55 8.01 20.34 11.47
C ARG A 55 8.64 21.70 11.16
N THR A 56 8.20 22.35 10.09
CA THR A 56 8.40 23.80 9.92
C THR A 56 7.22 24.53 10.54
N GLY A 57 7.45 25.16 11.70
CA GLY A 57 6.46 26.01 12.35
C GLY A 57 6.44 27.44 11.78
N GLY A 58 5.39 28.19 12.13
CA GLY A 58 5.39 29.66 12.04
C GLY A 58 4.86 30.29 10.75
N GLY A 59 4.42 29.51 9.76
CA GLY A 59 3.75 30.08 8.59
C GLY A 59 2.24 30.26 8.77
N GLU A 60 1.66 31.11 7.92
CA GLU A 60 0.22 31.37 7.88
C GLU A 60 -0.57 30.08 7.61
N ARG A 61 -1.72 29.92 8.27
CA ARG A 61 -2.59 28.79 8.02
C ARG A 61 -3.27 28.95 6.65
N GLY A 62 -3.26 27.90 5.85
CA GLY A 62 -3.93 27.84 4.56
C GLY A 62 -4.82 26.60 4.45
N PRO A 63 -5.75 26.60 3.48
CA PRO A 63 -6.62 25.46 3.23
C PRO A 63 -5.82 24.25 2.75
N VAL A 64 -6.24 23.06 3.18
CA VAL A 64 -5.78 21.78 2.67
C VAL A 64 -6.65 21.40 1.47
N GLU A 65 -6.02 21.20 0.31
CA GLU A 65 -6.73 20.98 -0.97
C GLU A 65 -6.78 19.51 -1.39
N ASN A 66 -6.27 18.61 -0.54
CA ASN A 66 -6.18 17.19 -0.82
C ASN A 66 -6.56 16.33 0.40
N GLU A 67 -7.00 15.12 0.13
CA GLU A 67 -7.65 14.24 1.09
C GLU A 67 -6.69 13.64 2.11
N ASP A 68 -7.12 13.59 3.37
CA ASP A 68 -6.41 12.91 4.46
C ASP A 68 -6.77 11.40 4.49
N TYR A 69 -7.92 11.03 3.92
CA TYR A 69 -8.55 9.72 4.03
C TYR A 69 -9.17 9.25 2.72
N VAL A 70 -9.10 7.94 2.47
CA VAL A 70 -9.87 7.22 1.46
C VAL A 70 -10.32 5.86 1.99
N SER A 71 -11.56 5.49 1.68
CA SER A 71 -12.04 4.11 1.76
C SER A 71 -12.58 3.69 0.40
N CYS A 72 -12.36 2.44 0.02
CA CYS A 72 -12.71 1.95 -1.31
C CYS A 72 -13.14 0.48 -1.27
N LEU A 73 -14.31 0.19 -1.84
CA LEU A 73 -14.75 -1.17 -2.12
C LEU A 73 -14.25 -1.60 -3.49
N LEU A 74 -13.67 -2.80 -3.56
CA LEU A 74 -13.04 -3.34 -4.75
C LEU A 74 -13.77 -4.58 -5.27
N ARG A 75 -13.83 -4.70 -6.59
CA ARG A 75 -14.17 -5.93 -7.32
C ARG A 75 -12.97 -6.33 -8.14
N PHE A 76 -12.56 -7.59 -8.02
CA PHE A 76 -11.47 -8.14 -8.84
C PHE A 76 -12.04 -8.88 -10.05
N ALA A 77 -11.27 -8.96 -11.13
CA ALA A 77 -11.62 -9.75 -12.31
C ALA A 77 -11.82 -11.24 -11.97
N SER A 78 -11.15 -11.74 -10.93
CA SER A 78 -11.31 -13.09 -10.39
C SER A 78 -12.65 -13.34 -9.66
N GLY A 79 -13.44 -12.28 -9.40
CA GLY A 79 -14.65 -12.35 -8.59
C GLY A 79 -14.43 -12.08 -7.10
N ALA A 80 -13.18 -11.96 -6.65
CA ALA A 80 -12.88 -11.56 -5.27
C ALA A 80 -13.45 -10.17 -4.95
N ARG A 81 -13.68 -9.93 -3.65
CA ARG A 81 -14.12 -8.65 -3.10
C ARG A 81 -13.06 -8.15 -2.14
N GLY A 82 -12.84 -6.85 -2.11
CA GLY A 82 -11.87 -6.24 -1.22
C GLY A 82 -12.35 -4.92 -0.65
N VAL A 83 -11.70 -4.51 0.43
CA VAL A 83 -11.78 -3.16 0.99
C VAL A 83 -10.35 -2.64 1.06
N LEU A 84 -10.12 -1.44 0.55
CA LEU A 84 -8.88 -0.71 0.69
C LEU A 84 -9.18 0.57 1.47
N GLU A 85 -8.39 0.81 2.52
CA GLU A 85 -8.47 2.01 3.34
C GLU A 85 -7.08 2.60 3.51
N ALA A 86 -6.97 3.93 3.41
CA ALA A 86 -5.74 4.64 3.70
C ALA A 86 -6.04 5.96 4.40
N CYS A 87 -5.26 6.27 5.43
CA CYS A 87 -5.45 7.46 6.26
C CYS A 87 -4.11 8.00 6.75
N ARG A 88 -3.91 9.31 6.64
CA ARG A 88 -2.70 9.99 7.16
C ARG A 88 -2.87 10.54 8.58
N VAL A 89 -4.09 10.50 9.11
CA VAL A 89 -4.45 11.17 10.38
C VAL A 89 -5.06 10.20 11.40
N SER A 90 -4.92 8.90 11.17
CA SER A 90 -5.26 7.87 12.16
C SER A 90 -4.31 7.95 13.35
N VAL A 91 -4.82 8.40 14.50
CA VAL A 91 -4.03 8.56 15.72
C VAL A 91 -3.55 7.19 16.21
N GLY A 92 -2.24 7.09 16.49
CA GLY A 92 -1.62 5.86 16.98
C GLY A 92 -1.09 4.94 15.88
N GLU A 93 -1.50 5.15 14.63
CA GLU A 93 -0.98 4.36 13.52
C GLU A 93 0.40 4.81 13.07
N GLN A 94 1.28 3.83 12.83
CA GLN A 94 2.66 4.03 12.40
C GLN A 94 2.98 3.03 11.29
N ASN A 95 2.79 3.43 10.05
CA ASN A 95 3.05 2.61 8.87
C ASN A 95 2.38 1.22 8.90
N SER A 96 1.11 1.16 9.31
CA SER A 96 0.27 -0.06 9.30
C SER A 96 -0.17 -0.42 7.87
N TYR A 97 0.81 -0.54 6.98
CA TYR A 97 0.63 -1.04 5.63
C TYR A 97 0.59 -2.56 5.66
N GLY A 98 -0.39 -3.18 5.02
CA GLY A 98 -0.62 -4.61 5.19
C GLY A 98 -1.79 -5.14 4.39
N PHE A 99 -2.12 -6.40 4.61
CA PHE A 99 -3.28 -7.04 4.02
C PHE A 99 -3.82 -8.17 4.89
N GLU A 100 -5.06 -8.51 4.63
CA GLU A 100 -5.75 -9.70 5.12
C GLU A 100 -6.48 -10.33 3.93
N VAL A 101 -6.14 -11.57 3.59
CA VAL A 101 -6.72 -12.29 2.46
C VAL A 101 -7.31 -13.60 2.95
N HIS A 102 -8.61 -13.79 2.70
CA HIS A 102 -9.35 -15.01 2.97
C HIS A 102 -9.60 -15.78 1.69
N GLY A 103 -9.13 -17.02 1.65
CA GLY A 103 -9.37 -17.96 0.56
C GLY A 103 -10.30 -19.09 0.97
N THR A 104 -10.58 -19.99 0.03
CA THR A 104 -11.41 -21.18 0.26
C THR A 104 -10.73 -22.26 1.10
N SER A 105 -9.44 -22.13 1.40
CA SER A 105 -8.63 -23.15 2.07
C SER A 105 -7.67 -22.59 3.11
N GLY A 106 -7.92 -21.37 3.56
CA GLY A 106 -7.08 -20.70 4.54
C GLY A 106 -7.14 -19.18 4.42
N ALA A 107 -6.25 -18.53 5.15
CA ALA A 107 -6.10 -17.09 5.17
C ALA A 107 -4.63 -16.71 5.36
N VAL A 108 -4.26 -15.52 4.91
CA VAL A 108 -2.94 -14.93 5.13
C VAL A 108 -3.06 -13.47 5.52
N PHE A 109 -2.25 -13.06 6.48
CA PHE A 109 -2.24 -11.71 7.02
C PHE A 109 -0.81 -11.22 7.10
N TRP A 110 -0.62 -9.94 6.81
CA TRP A 110 0.69 -9.31 6.85
C TRP A 110 0.58 -7.86 7.31
N ASP A 111 1.56 -7.45 8.10
CA ASP A 111 1.69 -6.10 8.65
C ASP A 111 3.14 -5.65 8.49
N PHE A 112 3.34 -4.52 7.81
CA PHE A 112 4.66 -3.97 7.53
C PHE A 112 5.46 -3.64 8.79
N ARG A 113 4.79 -3.31 9.90
CA ARG A 113 5.44 -3.09 11.21
C ARG A 113 6.13 -4.35 11.73
N ARG A 114 5.68 -5.52 11.26
CA ARG A 114 6.23 -6.85 11.52
C ARG A 114 6.56 -7.55 10.20
N MET A 115 7.14 -6.83 9.24
CA MET A 115 7.31 -7.31 7.86
C MET A 115 8.08 -8.64 7.69
N ASN A 116 8.82 -9.07 8.72
CA ASN A 116 9.55 -10.34 8.76
C ASN A 116 8.66 -11.53 9.20
N GLU A 117 7.34 -11.33 9.31
CA GLU A 117 6.37 -12.31 9.76
C GLU A 117 5.15 -12.36 8.83
N LEU A 118 4.64 -13.56 8.57
CA LEU A 118 3.34 -13.79 7.96
C LEU A 118 2.46 -14.59 8.93
N ALA A 119 1.26 -14.12 9.22
CA ALA A 119 0.28 -14.94 9.90
C ALA A 119 -0.47 -15.77 8.85
N VAL A 120 -0.55 -17.09 9.03
CA VAL A 120 -1.13 -18.00 8.04
C VAL A 120 -2.07 -18.98 8.71
N SER A 121 -3.27 -19.12 8.14
CA SER A 121 -4.17 -20.23 8.41
C SER A 121 -4.19 -21.18 7.23
N ARG A 122 -4.01 -22.48 7.47
CA ARG A 122 -4.07 -23.53 6.44
C ARG A 122 -5.12 -24.56 6.84
N GLY A 123 -6.21 -24.65 6.07
CA GLY A 123 -7.31 -25.56 6.34
C GLY A 123 -8.67 -24.89 6.25
N THR A 124 -9.70 -25.71 6.46
CA THR A 124 -11.11 -25.35 6.32
C THR A 124 -11.92 -25.77 7.55
N SER A 125 -11.28 -25.93 8.70
CA SER A 125 -11.99 -26.26 9.94
C SER A 125 -12.98 -25.15 10.27
N PHE A 126 -14.21 -25.53 10.57
CA PHE A 126 -15.28 -24.57 10.86
C PHE A 126 -15.09 -23.85 12.21
N GLN A 127 -14.52 -24.56 13.18
CA GLN A 127 -14.17 -24.05 14.51
C GLN A 127 -12.71 -24.36 14.79
N ASP A 128 -12.08 -23.52 15.61
CA ASP A 128 -10.71 -23.69 16.11
C ASP A 128 -9.63 -23.83 15.03
N GLN A 129 -9.90 -23.33 13.82
CA GLN A 129 -8.92 -23.26 12.73
C GLN A 129 -7.75 -22.35 13.15
N PRO A 130 -6.52 -22.87 13.29
CA PRO A 130 -5.42 -22.09 13.84
C PRO A 130 -4.89 -21.07 12.83
N VAL A 131 -4.32 -20.00 13.36
CA VAL A 131 -3.44 -19.07 12.65
C VAL A 131 -2.05 -19.21 13.26
N SER A 132 -1.04 -19.52 12.45
CA SER A 132 0.35 -19.60 12.88
C SER A 132 1.18 -18.46 12.30
N THR A 133 2.12 -17.95 13.09
CA THR A 133 3.14 -17.04 12.59
C THR A 133 4.24 -17.84 11.89
N VAL A 134 4.52 -17.46 10.66
CA VAL A 134 5.65 -17.95 9.86
C VAL A 134 6.67 -16.82 9.77
N TYR A 135 7.88 -17.06 10.25
CA TYR A 135 8.99 -16.13 10.09
C TYR A 135 9.62 -16.29 8.72
N VAL A 136 9.95 -15.17 8.07
CA VAL A 136 10.76 -15.16 6.85
C VAL A 136 12.13 -15.79 7.16
N GLY A 137 12.61 -16.65 6.26
CA GLY A 137 13.89 -17.33 6.38
C GLY A 137 14.67 -17.44 5.08
N PRO A 138 15.85 -18.10 5.08
CA PRO A 138 16.74 -18.15 3.92
C PRO A 138 16.17 -18.75 2.63
N GLY A 139 15.02 -19.44 2.70
CA GLY A 139 14.31 -19.95 1.52
C GLY A 139 13.37 -18.95 0.86
N ASP A 140 13.13 -17.80 1.49
CA ASP A 140 12.11 -16.84 1.08
C ASP A 140 12.74 -15.64 0.34
N GLY A 141 12.47 -15.55 -0.97
CA GLY A 141 12.96 -14.45 -1.81
C GLY A 141 14.48 -14.26 -1.70
N GLU A 142 14.91 -13.01 -1.50
CA GLU A 142 16.32 -12.62 -1.37
C GLU A 142 16.84 -12.64 0.07
N PHE A 143 16.06 -13.13 1.06
CA PHE A 143 16.40 -13.03 2.49
C PHE A 143 17.80 -13.59 2.83
N ALA A 144 18.22 -14.69 2.20
CA ALA A 144 19.52 -15.31 2.43
C ALA A 144 20.71 -14.42 2.05
N ALA A 145 20.51 -13.36 1.26
CA ALA A 145 21.55 -12.38 0.97
C ALA A 145 21.85 -11.44 2.15
N PHE A 146 20.93 -11.35 3.12
CA PHE A 146 20.99 -10.43 4.25
C PHE A 146 21.21 -11.15 5.58
N GLN A 147 20.51 -12.27 5.79
CA GLN A 147 20.41 -12.89 7.10
C GLN A 147 20.67 -14.41 7.07
N PRO A 148 21.35 -14.97 8.09
CA PRO A 148 21.77 -16.37 8.08
C PRO A 148 20.69 -17.38 8.48
N GLY A 149 19.51 -16.93 8.96
CA GLY A 149 18.49 -17.80 9.53
C GLY A 149 17.17 -17.09 9.76
N ALA A 150 16.10 -17.88 9.86
CA ALA A 150 14.74 -17.37 10.03
C ALA A 150 14.57 -16.61 11.36
N GLY A 151 13.75 -15.55 11.34
CA GLY A 151 13.50 -14.71 12.51
C GLY A 151 14.57 -13.65 12.78
N ASN A 152 15.68 -13.64 12.03
CA ASN A 152 16.58 -12.49 12.00
C ASN A 152 15.95 -11.38 11.16
N ALA A 153 15.85 -10.18 11.71
CA ALA A 153 15.10 -9.10 11.08
C ALA A 153 15.81 -8.51 9.85
N MET A 154 15.07 -8.30 8.76
CA MET A 154 15.37 -7.27 7.77
C MET A 154 14.67 -5.96 8.14
N GLY A 155 15.13 -4.85 7.57
CA GLY A 155 14.61 -3.49 7.70
C GLY A 155 14.15 -2.87 6.36
N TYR A 156 13.54 -1.69 6.42
CA TYR A 156 13.08 -0.96 5.22
C TYR A 156 14.19 -0.78 4.17
N ASP A 157 15.42 -0.51 4.62
CA ASP A 157 16.57 -0.29 3.76
C ASP A 157 16.97 -1.55 2.98
N ASP A 158 16.78 -2.74 3.55
CA ASP A 158 17.04 -4.01 2.85
C ASP A 158 16.11 -4.17 1.64
N LEU A 159 14.86 -3.72 1.76
CA LEU A 159 13.91 -3.72 0.64
C LEU A 159 14.38 -2.81 -0.50
N LYS A 160 15.01 -1.68 -0.18
CA LYS A 160 15.60 -0.78 -1.18
C LYS A 160 16.82 -1.41 -1.86
N VAL A 161 17.62 -2.18 -1.13
CA VAL A 161 18.72 -2.95 -1.73
C VAL A 161 18.20 -4.03 -2.68
N ILE A 162 17.14 -4.76 -2.30
CA ILE A 162 16.49 -5.76 -3.16
C ILE A 162 15.94 -5.10 -4.43
N GLU A 163 15.26 -3.96 -4.30
CA GLU A 163 14.74 -3.18 -5.43
C GLU A 163 15.84 -2.74 -6.39
N ALA A 164 16.95 -2.19 -5.86
CA ALA A 164 18.10 -1.78 -6.67
C ALA A 164 18.77 -2.96 -7.37
N HIS A 165 18.93 -4.09 -6.68
CA HIS A 165 19.47 -5.32 -7.26
C HIS A 165 18.61 -5.80 -8.44
N ARG A 166 17.29 -5.88 -8.23
CA ARG A 166 16.32 -6.29 -9.26
C ARG A 166 16.29 -5.34 -10.45
N PHE A 167 16.41 -4.02 -10.22
CA PHE A 167 16.53 -3.03 -11.28
C PHE A 167 17.77 -3.25 -12.15
N LEU A 168 18.95 -3.37 -11.53
CA LEU A 168 20.21 -3.60 -12.25
C LEU A 168 20.20 -4.93 -13.01
N ARG A 169 19.65 -5.98 -12.40
CA ARG A 169 19.47 -7.27 -13.04
C ARG A 169 18.57 -7.17 -14.27
N SER A 170 17.50 -6.36 -14.18
CA SER A 170 16.58 -6.16 -15.30
C SER A 170 17.26 -5.55 -16.52
N ILE A 171 18.19 -4.61 -16.29
CA ILE A 171 19.01 -4.01 -17.36
C ILE A 171 19.98 -5.04 -17.94
N ALA A 172 20.69 -5.77 -17.08
CA ALA A 172 21.71 -6.72 -17.51
C ALA A 172 21.15 -7.89 -18.32
N GLU A 173 19.95 -8.36 -17.96
CA GLU A 173 19.32 -9.55 -18.56
C GLU A 173 18.22 -9.20 -19.58
N GLY A 174 17.91 -7.91 -19.76
CA GLY A 174 16.84 -7.46 -20.66
C GLY A 174 15.45 -7.98 -20.28
N THR A 175 15.24 -8.35 -19.01
CA THR A 175 14.03 -9.02 -18.50
C THR A 175 13.56 -8.31 -17.23
N PRO A 176 12.29 -7.91 -17.09
CA PRO A 176 11.83 -7.21 -15.90
C PRO A 176 11.77 -8.13 -14.67
N TYR A 177 12.43 -7.72 -13.59
CA TYR A 177 12.39 -8.37 -12.27
C TYR A 177 11.64 -7.51 -11.24
N GLY A 178 10.38 -7.16 -11.51
CA GLY A 178 9.58 -6.34 -10.60
C GLY A 178 8.52 -5.54 -11.33
N ALA A 179 8.01 -4.51 -10.65
CA ALA A 179 7.03 -3.59 -11.22
C ALA A 179 7.60 -2.86 -12.44
N THR A 180 6.77 -2.75 -13.47
CA THR A 180 7.10 -2.08 -14.74
C THR A 180 6.36 -0.76 -14.87
N LEU A 181 6.65 0.01 -15.93
CA LEU A 181 5.84 1.18 -16.28
C LEU A 181 4.37 0.83 -16.53
N ALA A 182 4.07 -0.36 -17.03
CA ALA A 182 2.69 -0.81 -17.20
C ALA A 182 1.99 -1.00 -15.84
N ASP A 183 2.72 -1.47 -14.83
CA ASP A 183 2.19 -1.58 -13.46
C ASP A 183 1.96 -0.20 -12.84
N ALA A 184 2.89 0.74 -13.05
CA ALA A 184 2.73 2.12 -12.61
C ALA A 184 1.50 2.80 -13.24
N VAL A 185 1.27 2.62 -14.55
CA VAL A 185 0.09 3.14 -15.23
C VAL A 185 -1.19 2.50 -14.70
N ARG A 186 -1.21 1.18 -14.47
CA ARG A 186 -2.37 0.50 -13.89
C ARG A 186 -2.67 0.98 -12.47
N GLY A 187 -1.63 1.22 -11.66
CA GLY A 187 -1.77 1.86 -10.35
C GLY A 187 -2.40 3.24 -10.46
N ALA A 188 -1.91 4.09 -11.37
CA ALA A 188 -2.48 5.42 -11.60
C ALA A 188 -3.95 5.39 -12.03
N VAL A 189 -4.33 4.47 -12.94
CA VAL A 189 -5.72 4.30 -13.39
C VAL A 189 -6.65 3.94 -12.23
N VAL A 190 -6.21 3.08 -11.30
CA VAL A 190 -6.99 2.76 -10.10
C VAL A 190 -7.22 4.00 -9.23
N LEU A 191 -6.20 4.84 -9.06
CA LEU A 191 -6.31 6.06 -8.24
C LEU A 191 -7.20 7.13 -8.90
N ASP A 192 -7.09 7.29 -10.21
CA ASP A 192 -7.96 8.19 -10.98
C ASP A 192 -9.43 7.75 -10.86
N ALA A 193 -9.69 6.45 -10.97
CA ALA A 193 -11.03 5.90 -10.76
C ALA A 193 -11.54 6.08 -9.32
N MET A 194 -10.67 5.99 -8.31
CA MET A 194 -11.07 6.30 -6.92
C MET A 194 -11.47 7.77 -6.78
N ALA A 195 -10.69 8.69 -7.38
CA ALA A 195 -11.00 10.11 -7.37
C ALA A 195 -12.33 10.41 -8.12
N GLU A 196 -12.55 9.78 -9.28
CA GLU A 196 -13.80 9.90 -10.03
C GLU A 196 -15.00 9.34 -9.24
N SER A 197 -14.83 8.19 -8.60
CA SER A 197 -15.87 7.57 -7.78
C SER A 197 -16.29 8.46 -6.61
N ALA A 198 -15.31 9.01 -5.89
CA ALA A 198 -15.56 9.88 -4.73
C ALA A 198 -16.33 11.16 -5.11
N VAL A 199 -16.09 11.71 -6.30
CA VAL A 199 -16.83 12.88 -6.80
C VAL A 199 -18.23 12.50 -7.31
N SER A 200 -18.35 11.38 -8.03
CA SER A 200 -19.58 11.00 -8.71
C SER A 200 -20.58 10.23 -7.83
N GLY A 201 -20.11 9.63 -6.73
CA GLY A 201 -20.88 8.73 -5.87
C GLY A 201 -21.25 7.40 -6.56
N LYS A 202 -20.48 6.98 -7.57
CA LYS A 202 -20.81 5.81 -8.41
C LYS A 202 -19.69 4.77 -8.38
N TRP A 203 -20.04 3.55 -8.78
CA TRP A 203 -19.05 2.55 -9.19
C TRP A 203 -18.38 2.96 -10.49
N ILE A 204 -17.07 2.79 -10.57
CA ILE A 204 -16.25 3.02 -11.76
C ILE A 204 -15.68 1.67 -12.20
N ASP A 205 -15.87 1.33 -13.47
CA ASP A 205 -15.29 0.14 -14.11
C ASP A 205 -13.88 0.45 -14.62
N LEU A 206 -12.99 -0.55 -14.60
CA LEU A 206 -11.58 -0.45 -15.00
C LEU A 206 -11.26 -1.29 -16.25
#